data_AF-X1JMZ5-F1
#
_entry.id   AF-X1JMZ5-F1
#
_cell.length_a   1.000
_cell.length_b   1.000
_cell.length_c   1.000
_cell.angle_alpha   90.00
_cell.angle_beta   90.00
_cell.angle_gamma   90.00
#
_symmetry.space_group_name_H-M   'P 1'
#
loop_
_entity.id
_entity.type
_entity.pdbx_description
1 polymer ?
#
loop_
_entity_poly.entity_id
_entity_poly.type
_entity_poly.pdbx_seq_one_letter_code
_entity_poly.pdbx_strand_id
1 'polypeptide(L)'
;MIGAPLFEGKFVKDADPHIISNLKLRRLLYRSERIRHTYPFCWRCEAPLLYYAKQTWYIRTTAVKESLIAGNNEINWYPEHIKYGRFGDWLENNVDWAFSRERYWGTPLNIWRCESCGNCDCVGSVDELKNKAGFSGLKEPLDLHRPFVDELTFTCAKCGAKMRRVLEVIDCW
;
A
#
# COMPACT_ATOMS: atom_id res chain seq x y z
N MET A 1 -33.83 9.29 -18.50
CA MET A 1 -32.97 8.08 -18.47
C MET A 1 -31.53 8.55 -18.30
N ILE A 2 -30.95 8.33 -17.13
CA ILE A 2 -29.51 8.55 -16.92
C ILE A 2 -28.83 7.43 -17.72
N GLY A 3 -28.26 7.79 -18.87
CA GLY A 3 -27.65 6.81 -19.79
C GLY A 3 -26.57 6.01 -19.08
N ALA A 4 -26.53 4.70 -19.34
CA ALA A 4 -25.49 3.82 -18.81
C ALA A 4 -24.09 4.42 -19.06
N PRO A 5 -23.13 4.26 -18.12
CA PRO A 5 -21.80 4.82 -18.30
C PRO A 5 -21.14 4.20 -19.53
N LEU A 6 -20.79 5.04 -20.51
CA LEU A 6 -20.36 4.65 -21.87
C LEU A 6 -19.17 3.67 -21.95
N PHE A 7 -18.40 3.54 -20.86
CA PHE A 7 -17.16 2.75 -20.83
C PHE A 7 -17.08 1.82 -19.60
N GLU A 8 -18.19 1.60 -18.91
CA GLU A 8 -18.24 0.73 -17.73
C GLU A 8 -17.71 -0.69 -18.05
N GLY A 9 -16.92 -1.24 -17.14
CA GLY A 9 -16.35 -2.59 -17.26
C GLY A 9 -15.16 -2.75 -18.21
N LYS A 10 -14.72 -1.68 -18.90
CA LYS A 10 -13.54 -1.73 -19.78
C LYS A 10 -12.25 -1.50 -18.99
N PHE A 11 -11.19 -2.22 -19.36
CA PHE A 11 -9.85 -1.88 -18.90
C PHE A 11 -9.45 -0.50 -19.42
N VAL A 12 -8.77 0.30 -18.59
CA VAL A 12 -8.55 1.74 -18.86
C VAL A 12 -7.85 1.99 -20.19
N LYS A 13 -6.85 1.18 -20.56
CA LYS A 13 -6.11 1.36 -21.82
C LYS A 13 -6.93 0.95 -23.05
N ASP A 14 -7.84 -0.01 -22.89
CA ASP A 14 -8.74 -0.42 -23.97
C ASP A 14 -9.86 0.61 -24.18
N ALA A 15 -10.16 1.42 -23.15
CA ALA A 15 -11.13 2.51 -23.24
C ALA A 15 -10.59 3.74 -23.99
N ASP A 16 -9.28 3.97 -23.99
CA ASP A 16 -8.63 5.14 -24.63
C ASP A 16 -9.14 5.40 -26.08
N PRO A 17 -9.12 4.44 -27.03
CA PRO A 17 -9.62 4.68 -28.40
C PRO A 17 -11.13 4.98 -28.46
N HIS A 18 -11.93 4.43 -27.55
CA HIS A 18 -13.37 4.66 -27.47
C HIS A 18 -13.66 6.07 -26.95
N ILE A 19 -12.91 6.51 -25.94
CA ILE A 19 -12.99 7.87 -25.39
C ILE A 19 -12.62 8.90 -26.47
N ILE A 20 -11.52 8.69 -27.19
CA ILE A 20 -11.10 9.57 -28.29
C ILE A 20 -12.20 9.66 -29.36
N SER A 21 -12.78 8.52 -29.74
CA SER A 21 -13.87 8.47 -30.72
C SER A 21 -15.12 9.21 -30.24
N ASN A 22 -15.51 9.05 -28.97
CA ASN A 22 -16.64 9.76 -28.37
C ASN A 22 -16.42 11.28 -28.34
N LEU A 23 -15.23 11.74 -27.94
CA LEU A 23 -14.88 13.16 -27.94
C LEU A 23 -14.89 13.75 -29.35
N LYS A 24 -14.41 13.00 -30.35
CA LYS A 24 -14.47 13.39 -31.77
C LYS A 24 -15.92 13.54 -32.26
N LEU A 25 -16.78 12.57 -31.99
CA LEU A 25 -18.20 12.60 -32.37
C LEU A 25 -18.93 13.81 -31.75
N ARG A 26 -18.60 14.16 -30.51
CA ARG A 26 -19.16 15.31 -29.79
C ARG A 26 -18.52 16.65 -30.15
N ARG A 27 -17.55 16.67 -31.07
CA ARG A 27 -16.76 17.86 -31.46
C ARG A 27 -16.04 18.54 -30.28
N LEU A 28 -15.61 17.74 -29.30
CA LEU A 28 -14.86 18.20 -28.12
C LEU A 28 -13.35 17.90 -28.21
N LEU A 29 -12.90 17.32 -29.34
CA LEU A 29 -11.51 16.95 -29.57
C LEU A 29 -10.81 17.99 -30.46
N TYR A 30 -9.82 18.70 -29.91
CA TYR A 30 -9.01 19.67 -30.67
C TYR A 30 -7.90 18.99 -31.50
N ARG A 31 -7.13 18.09 -30.89
CA ARG A 31 -5.99 17.39 -31.51
C ARG A 31 -5.79 16.01 -30.89
N SER A 32 -5.35 15.03 -31.68
CA SER A 32 -5.02 13.67 -31.22
C SER A 32 -3.77 13.19 -31.94
N GLU A 33 -2.75 12.82 -31.16
CA GLU A 33 -1.44 12.39 -31.66
C GLU A 33 -0.84 11.31 -30.76
N ARG A 34 0.17 10.60 -31.28
CA ARG A 34 0.93 9.61 -30.52
C ARG A 34 2.23 10.24 -30.02
N ILE A 35 2.42 10.23 -28.70
CA ILE A 35 3.62 10.72 -28.03
C ILE A 35 4.47 9.53 -27.58
N ARG A 36 5.79 9.61 -27.77
CA ARG A 36 6.75 8.63 -27.24
C ARG A 36 7.40 9.19 -25.99
N HIS A 37 7.31 8.45 -24.88
CA HIS A 37 7.89 8.83 -23.58
C HIS A 37 8.22 7.60 -22.73
N THR A 38 8.89 7.83 -21.60
CA THR A 38 9.08 6.82 -20.55
C THR A 38 7.81 6.72 -19.71
N TYR A 39 7.39 5.49 -19.37
CA TYR A 39 6.21 5.23 -18.55
C TYR A 39 6.55 4.15 -17.50
N PRO A 40 6.00 4.23 -16.28
CA PRO A 40 6.26 3.24 -15.23
C PRO A 40 5.53 1.91 -15.50
N PHE A 41 6.25 0.81 -15.32
CA PHE A 41 5.72 -0.56 -15.44
C PHE A 41 5.99 -1.35 -14.17
N CYS A 42 5.13 -2.34 -13.89
CA CYS A 42 5.36 -3.25 -12.78
C CYS A 42 6.64 -4.04 -13.01
N TRP A 43 7.58 -3.97 -12.07
CA TRP A 43 8.89 -4.66 -12.15
C TRP A 43 8.80 -6.19 -12.21
N ARG A 44 7.62 -6.77 -11.93
CA ARG A 44 7.41 -8.23 -11.91
C ARG A 44 6.66 -8.76 -13.13
N CYS A 45 5.62 -8.07 -13.58
CA CYS A 45 4.74 -8.56 -14.64
C CYS A 45 4.67 -7.63 -15.87
N GLU A 46 5.43 -6.54 -15.88
CA GLU A 46 5.53 -5.60 -17.00
C GLU A 46 4.21 -4.91 -17.38
N ALA A 47 3.18 -4.99 -16.52
CA ALA A 47 1.93 -4.27 -16.73
C ALA A 47 2.12 -2.75 -16.52
N PRO A 48 1.47 -1.88 -17.33
CA PRO A 48 1.56 -0.43 -17.17
C PRO A 48 0.94 0.00 -15.85
N LEU A 49 1.69 0.75 -15.05
CA LEU A 49 1.20 1.24 -13.76
C LEU A 49 0.32 2.46 -13.93
N LEU A 50 -0.62 2.62 -12.99
CA LEU A 50 -1.51 3.76 -12.91
C LEU A 50 -1.40 4.34 -11.50
N TYR A 51 -1.26 5.66 -11.42
CA TYR A 51 -1.46 6.34 -10.15
C TYR A 51 -2.93 6.24 -9.77
N TYR A 52 -3.20 5.68 -8.60
CA TYR A 52 -4.55 5.39 -8.14
C TYR A 52 -4.68 5.81 -6.68
N ALA A 53 -5.76 6.53 -6.37
CA ALA A 53 -6.09 6.89 -4.99
C ALA A 53 -6.61 5.64 -4.28
N LYS A 54 -5.93 5.24 -3.21
CA LYS A 54 -6.23 4.02 -2.47
C LYS A 54 -5.92 4.20 -1.00
N GLN A 55 -6.71 3.57 -0.13
CA GLN A 55 -6.36 3.44 1.27
C GLN A 55 -5.14 2.51 1.42
N THR A 56 -4.09 3.01 2.07
CA THR A 56 -2.85 2.27 2.30
C THR A 56 -2.18 2.80 3.55
N TRP A 57 -1.31 1.99 4.15
CA TRP A 57 -0.50 2.35 5.30
C TRP A 57 0.86 2.88 4.86
N TYR A 58 1.31 3.93 5.56
CA TYR A 58 2.59 4.58 5.34
C TYR A 58 3.41 4.59 6.62
N ILE A 59 4.72 4.41 6.48
CA ILE A 59 5.69 4.81 7.50
C ILE A 59 6.11 6.24 7.14
N ARG A 60 5.98 7.16 8.11
CA ARG A 60 6.36 8.57 7.93
C ARG A 60 7.88 8.75 7.98
N THR A 61 8.59 8.19 7.00
CA THR A 61 10.05 8.23 6.88
C THR A 61 10.57 9.65 6.66
N THR A 62 9.74 10.54 6.11
CA THR A 62 10.06 11.97 5.97
C THR A 62 10.37 12.65 7.30
N ALA A 63 9.79 12.18 8.41
CA ALA A 63 10.05 12.74 9.75
C ALA A 63 11.46 12.46 10.28
N VAL A 64 12.19 11.50 9.69
CA VAL A 64 13.56 11.13 10.07
C VAL A 64 14.56 11.31 8.93
N LYS A 65 14.20 12.07 7.89
CA LYS A 65 15.01 12.29 6.68
C LYS A 65 16.42 12.77 7.00
N GLU A 66 16.55 13.76 7.88
CA GLU A 66 17.86 14.31 8.27
C GLU A 66 18.74 13.25 8.95
N SER A 67 18.16 12.40 9.80
CA SER A 67 18.87 11.30 10.45
C SER A 67 19.31 10.22 9.45
N LEU A 68 18.49 9.93 8.44
CA LEU A 68 18.87 8.99 7.36
C LEU A 68 20.07 9.51 6.55
N ILE A 69 20.08 10.81 6.23
CA ILE A 69 21.19 11.46 5.52
C ILE A 69 22.45 11.48 6.40
N ALA A 70 22.32 11.83 7.68
CA ALA A 70 23.43 11.80 8.62
C ALA A 70 24.04 10.40 8.75
N GLY A 71 23.20 9.37 8.93
CA GLY A 71 23.65 7.97 8.96
C GLY A 71 24.34 7.53 7.67
N ASN A 72 23.84 7.97 6.51
CA ASN A 72 24.49 7.69 5.22
C ASN A 72 25.92 8.27 5.13
N ASN A 73 26.18 9.41 5.77
CA ASN A 73 27.52 10.02 5.76
C ASN A 73 28.55 9.19 6.53
N GLU A 74 28.13 8.44 7.55
CA GLU A 74 28.99 7.57 8.36
C GLU A 74 29.37 6.27 7.62
N ILE A 75 28.58 5.85 6.64
CA ILE A 75 28.80 4.60 5.89
C ILE A 75 29.99 4.77 4.93
N ASN A 76 30.92 3.82 4.90
CA ASN A 76 31.99 3.80 3.90
C ASN A 76 31.53 3.12 2.59
N TRP A 77 31.09 3.92 1.62
CA TRP A 77 30.57 3.42 0.34
C TRP A 77 31.67 3.13 -0.67
N TYR A 78 31.55 2.00 -1.36
CA TYR A 78 32.35 1.68 -2.53
C TYR A 78 31.45 1.41 -3.75
N PRO A 79 31.50 2.24 -4.81
CA PRO A 79 32.32 3.44 -4.97
C PRO A 79 31.77 4.65 -4.19
N GLU A 80 32.65 5.59 -3.81
CA GLU A 80 32.32 6.73 -2.94
C GLU A 80 31.20 7.62 -3.46
N HIS A 81 31.14 7.83 -4.79
CA HIS A 81 30.12 8.70 -5.40
C HIS A 81 28.67 8.20 -5.21
N ILE A 82 28.45 6.95 -4.75
CA ILE A 82 27.10 6.48 -4.41
C ILE A 82 26.56 7.16 -3.15
N LYS A 83 27.45 7.48 -2.20
CA LYS A 83 27.09 8.15 -0.94
C LYS A 83 26.37 9.46 -1.19
N TYR A 84 26.97 10.33 -2.02
CA TYR A 84 26.45 11.67 -2.30
C TYR A 84 25.66 11.76 -3.61
N GLY A 85 25.76 10.74 -4.48
CA GLY A 85 24.99 10.63 -5.70
C GLY A 85 23.76 9.73 -5.50
N ARG A 86 23.67 8.62 -6.24
CA ARG A 86 22.46 7.78 -6.35
C ARG A 86 21.69 7.55 -5.04
N PHE A 87 22.36 7.19 -3.95
CA PHE A 87 21.67 6.92 -2.68
C PHE A 87 21.43 8.20 -1.87
N GLY A 88 22.40 9.12 -1.85
CA GLY A 88 22.23 10.45 -1.24
C GLY A 88 21.06 11.23 -1.85
N ASP A 89 21.02 11.36 -3.18
CA ASP A 89 19.94 12.01 -3.94
C ASP A 89 18.57 11.36 -3.65
N TRP A 90 18.55 10.03 -3.47
CA TRP A 90 17.32 9.30 -3.13
C TRP A 90 16.83 9.65 -1.72
N LEU A 91 17.73 9.74 -0.74
CA LEU A 91 17.40 10.17 0.62
C LEU A 91 16.97 11.64 0.66
N GLU A 92 17.61 12.51 -0.12
CA GLU A 92 17.22 13.92 -0.26
C GLU A 92 15.82 14.10 -0.85
N ASN A 93 15.35 13.15 -1.66
CA ASN A 93 14.01 13.15 -2.24
C ASN A 93 13.10 12.10 -1.59
N ASN A 94 13.41 11.66 -0.36
CA ASN A 94 12.66 10.62 0.33
C ASN A 94 11.18 10.99 0.46
N VAL A 95 10.33 10.02 0.14
CA VAL A 95 8.88 10.06 0.31
C VAL A 95 8.47 9.03 1.36
N ASP A 96 7.32 9.25 2.00
CA ASP A 96 6.80 8.30 2.97
C ASP A 96 6.62 6.91 2.36
N TRP A 97 7.06 5.90 3.08
CA TRP A 97 7.10 4.53 2.57
C TRP A 97 5.71 3.90 2.65
N ALA A 98 5.07 3.73 1.49
CA ALA A 98 3.89 2.89 1.36
C ALA A 98 4.27 1.42 1.56
N PHE A 99 4.03 0.88 2.75
CA PHE A 99 4.52 -0.45 3.14
C PHE A 99 3.44 -1.54 3.19
N SER A 100 2.14 -1.19 3.23
CA SER A 100 1.11 -2.23 3.16
C SER A 100 0.91 -2.78 1.74
N ARG A 101 0.57 -4.06 1.64
CA ARG A 101 0.31 -4.78 0.40
C ARG A 101 -0.98 -5.59 0.52
N GLU A 102 -1.86 -5.49 -0.48
CA GLU A 102 -3.02 -6.39 -0.61
C GLU A 102 -2.59 -7.69 -1.28
N ARG A 103 -1.92 -8.54 -0.50
CA ARG A 103 -1.42 -9.86 -0.92
C ARG A 103 -1.74 -10.90 0.14
N TYR A 104 -1.53 -12.16 -0.22
CA TYR A 104 -1.84 -13.30 0.65
C TYR A 104 -0.60 -13.81 1.41
N TRP A 105 0.55 -13.86 0.73
CA TRP A 105 1.79 -14.39 1.30
C TRP A 105 2.75 -13.26 1.68
N GLY A 106 3.02 -13.13 2.97
CA GLY A 106 3.89 -12.11 3.56
C GLY A 106 3.58 -11.94 5.05
N THR A 107 4.43 -11.20 5.76
CA THR A 107 4.23 -10.89 7.18
C THR A 107 2.93 -10.09 7.35
N PRO A 108 1.93 -10.58 8.10
CA PRO A 108 0.68 -9.86 8.26
C PRO A 108 0.86 -8.56 9.05
N LEU A 109 0.23 -7.49 8.59
CA LEU A 109 0.22 -6.23 9.33
C LEU A 109 -0.52 -6.41 10.66
N ASN A 110 0.17 -6.16 11.76
CA ASN A 110 -0.24 -6.43 13.14
C ASN A 110 -1.16 -5.35 13.74
N ILE A 111 -2.07 -4.82 12.92
CA ILE A 111 -3.02 -3.79 13.33
C ILE A 111 -4.43 -4.37 13.34
N TRP A 112 -5.09 -4.29 14.48
CA TRP A 112 -6.50 -4.62 14.63
C TRP A 112 -7.32 -3.34 14.65
N ARG A 113 -8.40 -3.32 13.89
CA ARG A 113 -9.35 -2.21 13.79
C ARG A 113 -10.70 -2.62 14.36
N CYS A 114 -11.29 -1.75 15.17
CA CYS A 114 -12.61 -1.96 15.73
C CYS A 114 -13.68 -1.87 14.63
N GLU A 115 -14.59 -2.85 14.59
CA GLU A 115 -15.70 -2.88 13.62
C GLU A 115 -16.72 -1.75 13.84
N SER A 116 -16.79 -1.16 15.05
CA SER A 116 -17.79 -0.14 15.39
C SER A 116 -17.22 1.28 15.44
N CYS A 117 -16.17 1.53 16.24
CA CYS A 117 -15.65 2.89 16.44
C CYS A 117 -14.40 3.22 15.58
N GLY A 118 -13.89 2.25 14.80
CA GLY A 118 -12.73 2.44 13.95
C GLY A 118 -11.39 2.60 14.67
N ASN A 119 -11.34 2.47 16.01
CA ASN A 119 -10.10 2.51 16.77
C ASN A 119 -9.13 1.42 16.31
N CYS A 120 -7.86 1.77 16.16
CA CYS A 120 -6.79 0.83 15.86
C CYS A 120 -5.99 0.46 17.10
N ASP A 121 -5.54 -0.79 17.18
CA ASP A 121 -4.64 -1.32 18.20
C ASP A 121 -3.52 -2.10 17.50
N CYS A 122 -2.27 -1.83 17.88
CA CYS A 122 -1.08 -2.42 17.28
C CYS A 122 -0.49 -3.43 18.26
N VAL A 123 -0.49 -4.71 17.88
CA VAL A 123 -0.12 -5.81 18.78
C VAL A 123 1.34 -6.19 18.54
N GLY A 124 2.20 -6.02 19.54
CA GLY A 124 3.64 -6.18 19.44
C GLY A 124 4.16 -7.61 19.68
N SER A 125 3.35 -8.50 20.26
CA SER A 125 3.77 -9.89 20.53
C SER A 125 2.60 -10.87 20.62
N VAL A 126 2.93 -12.16 20.55
CA VAL A 126 1.96 -13.26 20.76
C VAL A 126 1.40 -13.23 22.18
N ASP A 127 2.24 -12.94 23.18
CA ASP A 127 1.80 -12.85 24.57
C ASP A 127 0.86 -11.66 24.78
N GLU A 128 1.15 -10.51 24.16
CA GLU A 128 0.23 -9.37 24.17
C GLU A 128 -1.11 -9.76 23.55
N LEU A 129 -1.09 -10.46 22.40
CA LEU A 129 -2.29 -10.91 21.72
C LEU A 129 -3.15 -11.85 22.58
N LYS A 130 -2.51 -12.86 23.19
CA LYS A 130 -3.17 -13.84 24.07
C LYS A 130 -3.78 -13.20 25.31
N ASN A 131 -3.20 -12.10 25.80
CA ASN A 131 -3.67 -11.36 26.97
C ASN A 131 -4.75 -10.30 26.65
N LYS A 132 -5.12 -10.09 25.39
CA LYS A 132 -6.23 -9.16 25.05
C LYS A 132 -7.56 -9.71 25.58
N ALA A 133 -8.40 -8.82 26.11
CA ALA A 133 -9.73 -9.18 26.60
C ALA A 133 -10.58 -9.79 25.47
N GLY A 134 -11.23 -10.93 25.74
CA GLY A 134 -12.06 -11.60 24.73
C GLY A 134 -11.28 -12.20 23.55
N PHE A 135 -9.96 -12.43 23.71
CA PHE A 135 -9.14 -13.08 22.69
C PHE A 135 -9.72 -14.43 22.27
N SER A 136 -9.82 -14.66 20.96
CA SER A 136 -10.39 -15.87 20.36
C SER A 136 -9.85 -16.11 18.94
N GLY A 137 -10.02 -17.33 18.43
CA GLY A 137 -9.67 -17.72 17.06
C GLY A 137 -8.30 -18.41 16.91
N LEU A 138 -7.53 -18.56 18.00
CA LEU A 138 -6.24 -19.23 17.96
C LEU A 138 -6.41 -20.71 17.56
N LYS A 139 -5.65 -21.14 16.55
CA LYS A 139 -5.55 -22.53 16.11
C LYS A 139 -4.17 -23.06 16.45
N GLU A 140 -4.13 -24.33 16.86
CA GLU A 140 -2.89 -25.07 17.08
C GLU A 140 -2.67 -26.08 15.94
N PRO A 141 -1.43 -26.25 15.44
CA PRO A 141 -0.21 -25.53 15.86
C PRO A 141 -0.25 -24.04 15.48
N LEU A 142 0.34 -23.20 16.33
CA LEU A 142 0.40 -21.76 16.13
C LEU A 142 1.00 -21.40 14.77
N ASP A 143 0.17 -20.83 13.89
CA ASP A 143 0.59 -20.17 12.67
C ASP A 143 -0.03 -18.78 12.59
N LEU A 144 0.83 -17.76 12.46
CA LEU A 144 0.44 -16.35 12.39
C LEU A 144 0.41 -15.82 10.96
N HIS A 145 0.54 -16.68 9.95
CA HIS A 145 0.33 -16.28 8.56
C HIS A 145 -1.16 -16.18 8.23
N ARG A 146 -1.45 -15.50 7.12
CA ARG A 146 -2.77 -15.62 6.48
C ARG A 146 -2.94 -17.06 5.95
N PRO A 147 -4.13 -17.67 6.08
CA PRO A 147 -5.38 -17.07 6.54
C PRO A 147 -5.59 -17.11 8.07
N PHE A 148 -4.79 -17.85 8.82
CA PHE A 148 -5.06 -18.18 10.23
C PHE A 148 -5.13 -16.94 11.14
N VAL A 149 -4.20 -15.99 10.97
CA VAL A 149 -4.18 -14.76 11.78
C VAL A 149 -5.42 -13.87 11.57
N ASP A 150 -6.09 -13.98 10.42
CA ASP A 150 -7.27 -13.17 10.10
C ASP A 150 -8.50 -13.60 10.92
N GLU A 151 -8.46 -14.81 11.51
CA GLU A 151 -9.50 -15.32 12.42
C GLU A 151 -9.32 -14.85 13.86
N LEU A 152 -8.13 -14.30 14.21
CA LEU A 152 -7.82 -13.84 15.56
C LEU A 152 -8.54 -12.54 15.87
N THR A 153 -9.32 -12.54 16.95
CA THR A 153 -10.15 -11.39 17.33
C THR A 153 -10.14 -11.19 18.84
N PHE A 154 -10.39 -9.95 19.25
CA PHE A 154 -10.49 -9.57 20.67
C PHE A 154 -11.44 -8.37 20.85
N THR A 155 -11.71 -8.01 22.10
CA THR A 155 -12.62 -6.93 22.47
C THR A 155 -11.92 -5.58 22.44
N CYS A 156 -12.52 -4.59 21.80
CA CYS A 156 -12.03 -3.21 21.75
C CYS A 156 -12.09 -2.59 23.15
N ALA A 157 -10.95 -2.14 23.67
CA ALA A 157 -10.87 -1.48 24.97
C ALA A 157 -11.66 -0.15 25.04
N LYS A 158 -11.98 0.49 23.91
CA LYS A 158 -12.69 1.78 23.88
C LYS A 158 -14.21 1.67 23.90
N CYS A 159 -14.79 0.67 23.24
CA CYS A 159 -16.25 0.57 23.09
C CYS A 159 -16.82 -0.84 23.29
N GLY A 160 -15.99 -1.83 23.62
CA GLY A 160 -16.43 -3.22 23.85
C GLY A 160 -16.81 -4.00 22.59
N ALA A 161 -16.79 -3.38 21.39
CA ALA A 161 -17.06 -4.08 20.14
C ALA A 161 -15.87 -4.94 19.69
N LYS A 162 -16.10 -5.81 18.71
CA LYS A 162 -15.10 -6.74 18.19
C LYS A 162 -14.01 -6.03 17.39
N MET A 163 -12.77 -6.46 17.56
CA MET A 163 -11.59 -6.02 16.80
C MET A 163 -11.20 -7.10 15.79
N ARG A 164 -10.92 -6.70 14.55
CA ARG A 164 -10.36 -7.59 13.51
C ARG A 164 -9.09 -7.01 12.93
N ARG A 165 -8.16 -7.88 12.56
CA ARG A 165 -6.95 -7.46 11.85
C ARG A 165 -7.33 -6.82 10.51
N VAL A 166 -6.60 -5.78 10.11
CA VAL A 166 -6.62 -5.31 8.73
C VAL A 166 -6.08 -6.41 7.80
N LEU A 167 -6.43 -6.46 6.51
CA LEU A 167 -6.11 -7.63 5.67
C LEU A 167 -4.73 -7.57 5.01
N GLU A 168 -4.12 -6.40 5.02
CA GLU A 168 -2.85 -6.12 4.38
C GLU A 168 -1.70 -6.91 5.01
N VAL A 169 -0.72 -7.28 4.16
CA VAL A 169 0.59 -7.78 4.58
C VAL A 169 1.64 -6.69 4.37
N ILE A 170 2.81 -6.85 4.97
CA ILE A 170 3.92 -5.90 4.90
C ILE A 170 4.67 -6.09 3.56
N ASP A 171 5.25 -5.00 3.07
CA ASP A 171 6.23 -4.99 1.99
C ASP A 171 7.39 -5.95 2.31
N CYS A 172 7.98 -6.56 1.29
CA CYS A 172 9.05 -7.54 1.51
C CYS A 172 10.44 -6.93 1.74
N TRP A 173 10.56 -5.61 1.59
CA TRP A 173 11.77 -4.84 1.86
C TRP A 173 11.89 -4.47 3.34
#